data_AF-A0A4S4DSR1-F1
#
_entry.id   AF-A0A4S4DSR1-F1
#
_cell.length_a   1.000
_cell.length_b   1.000
_cell.length_c   1.000
_cell.angle_alpha   90.00
_cell.angle_beta   90.00
_cell.angle_gamma   90.00
#
_symmetry.space_group_name_H-M   'P 1'
#
loop_
_entity.id
_entity.type
_entity.pdbx_description
1 polymer ?
#
loop_
_entity_poly.entity_id
_entity_poly.type
_entity_poly.pdbx_seq_one_letter_code
_entity_poly.pdbx_strand_id
1 'polypeptide(L)'
;MGSINREVTHEFRIFRVFKDGTVEKFWWPPEKIPPSDDPITGVRSKDVTIFTQPDVSARVFLPQTPDPKTKLPVLFYVHGGGFSFESAFSPLIDRHVRTLAAGANAMAVSVEYRLAPEHPIPACYDDCWAALRWVVSHANGHGPEPWLNHHPDFQRLFLAGDSAGGNICHTLAVRVGTAGLDNLKLSVR
;
A
#
# COMPACT_ATOMS: atom_id res chain seq x y z
N MET A 1 -5.87 15.15 43.01
CA MET A 1 -5.57 14.06 42.06
C MET A 1 -4.27 14.40 41.38
N GLY A 2 -3.18 13.70 41.72
CA GLY A 2 -1.85 14.01 41.20
C GLY A 2 -1.77 13.71 39.71
N SER A 3 -1.34 14.70 38.92
CA SER A 3 -0.93 14.46 37.53
C SER A 3 0.17 13.39 37.55
N ILE A 4 -0.11 12.21 36.99
CA ILE A 4 0.94 11.22 36.76
C ILE A 4 1.85 11.86 35.71
N ASN A 5 3.00 12.36 36.16
CA ASN A 5 3.98 12.98 35.29
C ASN A 5 4.62 11.84 34.48
N ARG A 6 4.03 11.50 33.34
CA ARG A 6 4.52 10.43 32.47
C ARG A 6 5.83 10.88 31.82
N GLU A 7 6.91 10.17 32.11
CA GLU A 7 8.24 10.45 31.59
C GLU A 7 8.31 10.10 30.09
N VAL A 8 8.58 11.10 29.26
CA VAL A 8 8.78 10.92 27.81
C VAL A 8 10.15 10.34 27.56
N THR A 9 10.23 9.21 26.85
CA THR A 9 11.51 8.60 26.44
C THR A 9 11.96 9.14 25.07
N HIS A 10 11.03 9.27 24.12
CA HIS A 10 11.29 9.82 22.80
C HIS A 10 10.14 10.73 22.38
N GLU A 11 10.48 11.87 21.78
CA GLU A 11 9.51 12.80 21.21
C GLU A 11 9.81 12.98 19.73
N PHE A 12 8.82 12.67 18.89
CA PHE A 12 8.84 12.88 17.45
C PHE A 12 7.82 13.95 17.09
N ARG A 13 7.92 14.47 15.87
CA ARG A 13 7.01 15.53 15.39
C ARG A 13 5.51 15.16 15.43
N ILE A 14 5.20 13.87 15.36
CA ILE A 14 3.82 13.36 15.17
C ILE A 14 3.37 12.39 16.27
N PHE A 15 4.26 11.97 17.16
CA PHE A 15 3.91 11.17 18.32
C PHE A 15 5.03 11.24 19.37
N ARG A 16 4.74 10.86 20.60
CA ARG A 16 5.72 10.63 21.65
C ARG A 16 5.57 9.25 22.26
N VAL A 17 6.67 8.71 22.75
CA VAL A 17 6.75 7.42 23.41
C VAL A 17 7.12 7.65 24.88
N PHE A 18 6.32 7.11 25.78
CA PHE A 18 6.55 7.17 27.22
C PHE A 18 7.38 5.98 27.70
N LYS A 19 7.99 6.12 28.87
CA LYS A 19 8.85 5.09 29.49
C LYS A 19 8.12 3.79 29.83
N ASP A 20 6.80 3.86 30.01
CA ASP A 20 5.93 2.70 30.21
C ASP A 20 5.56 1.98 28.89
N GLY A 21 6.10 2.44 27.75
CA GLY A 21 5.82 1.91 26.43
C GLY A 21 4.55 2.46 25.77
N THR A 22 3.77 3.30 26.48
CA THR A 22 2.58 3.92 25.88
C THR A 22 2.98 4.95 24.84
N VAL A 23 2.12 5.11 23.83
CA VAL A 23 2.32 6.03 22.71
C VAL A 23 1.18 7.04 22.72
N GLU A 24 1.53 8.32 22.58
CA GLU A 24 0.57 9.37 22.30
C GLU A 24 0.83 9.93 20.91
N LYS A 25 -0.17 9.82 20.05
CA LYS A 25 -0.17 10.31 18.67
C LYS A 25 -0.76 11.72 18.64
N PHE A 26 -0.11 12.63 17.92
CA PHE A 26 -0.57 14.02 17.74
C PHE A 26 -1.43 14.20 16.49
N TRP A 27 -1.92 13.11 15.93
CA TRP A 27 -2.75 13.04 14.74
C TRP A 27 -3.92 12.09 15.00
N TRP A 28 -5.04 12.32 14.32
CA TRP A 28 -6.20 11.44 14.40
C TRP A 28 -6.09 10.32 13.36
N PRO A 29 -6.42 9.06 13.72
CA PRO A 29 -6.54 7.98 12.75
C PRO A 29 -7.36 8.44 11.54
N PRO A 30 -6.90 8.22 10.29
CA PRO A 30 -7.71 8.58 9.14
C PRO A 30 -9.03 7.83 9.21
N GLU A 31 -10.11 8.52 8.84
CA GLU A 31 -11.35 7.84 8.51
C GLU A 31 -11.06 6.81 7.41
N LYS A 32 -11.56 5.58 7.61
CA LYS A 32 -11.49 4.53 6.58
C LYS A 32 -12.84 4.46 5.89
N ILE A 33 -12.83 4.63 4.57
CA ILE A 33 -14.04 4.53 3.75
C ILE A 33 -14.13 3.15 3.10
N PRO A 34 -15.33 2.60 2.88
CA PRO A 34 -15.48 1.35 2.14
C PRO A 34 -15.02 1.53 0.68
N PRO A 35 -14.67 0.42 -0.01
CA PRO A 35 -14.39 0.46 -1.43
C PRO A 35 -15.68 0.78 -2.21
N SER A 36 -15.53 1.34 -3.41
CA SER A 36 -16.66 1.86 -4.18
C SER A 36 -16.39 1.91 -5.68
N ASP A 37 -17.48 1.83 -6.43
CA ASP A 37 -17.54 2.12 -7.85
C ASP A 37 -17.75 3.63 -8.01
N ASP A 38 -16.75 4.33 -8.55
CA ASP A 38 -16.81 5.79 -8.73
C ASP A 38 -17.43 6.14 -10.09
N PRO A 39 -18.61 6.79 -10.13
CA PRO A 39 -19.26 7.14 -11.38
C PRO A 39 -18.52 8.24 -12.17
N ILE A 40 -17.64 9.02 -11.54
CA ILE A 40 -16.92 10.11 -12.19
C ILE A 40 -15.72 9.57 -12.98
N THR A 41 -14.90 8.74 -12.33
CA THR A 41 -13.71 8.16 -12.97
C THR A 41 -13.98 6.82 -13.65
N GLY A 42 -15.11 6.17 -13.35
CA GLY A 42 -15.42 4.80 -13.78
C GLY A 42 -14.58 3.73 -13.07
N VAL A 43 -13.66 4.12 -12.18
CA VAL A 43 -12.80 3.17 -11.46
C VAL A 43 -13.62 2.46 -10.40
N ARG A 44 -13.48 1.14 -10.34
CA ARG A 44 -14.03 0.30 -9.27
C ARG A 44 -12.96 -0.04 -8.27
N SER A 45 -13.30 -0.16 -6.99
CA SER A 45 -12.35 -0.61 -5.99
C SER A 45 -12.88 -1.76 -5.14
N LYS A 46 -11.96 -2.50 -4.53
CA LYS A 46 -12.27 -3.50 -3.50
C LYS A 46 -11.09 -3.69 -2.56
N ASP A 47 -11.38 -4.13 -1.34
CA ASP A 47 -10.37 -4.45 -0.35
C ASP A 47 -10.04 -5.95 -0.39
N VAL A 48 -8.77 -6.28 -0.25
CA VAL A 48 -8.26 -7.65 -0.24
C VAL A 48 -7.36 -7.87 0.96
N THR A 49 -7.49 -9.02 1.61
CA THR A 49 -6.55 -9.48 2.63
C THR A 49 -5.42 -10.24 1.94
N ILE A 50 -4.19 -9.79 2.13
CA ILE A 50 -2.97 -10.42 1.59
C ILE A 50 -2.48 -11.48 2.58
N PHE A 51 -2.34 -11.11 3.84
CA PHE A 51 -1.98 -11.99 4.95
C PHE A 51 -2.82 -11.66 6.18
N THR A 52 -3.12 -12.66 6.99
CA THR A 52 -3.81 -12.47 8.28
C THR A 52 -2.84 -12.38 9.46
N GLN A 53 -1.60 -12.87 9.29
CA GLN A 53 -0.53 -12.83 10.30
C GLN A 53 0.86 -12.69 9.62
N PRO A 54 1.49 -11.49 9.64
CA PRO A 54 0.91 -10.22 10.07
C PRO A 54 -0.29 -9.82 9.21
N ASP A 55 -1.17 -8.97 9.75
CA ASP A 55 -2.29 -8.42 8.99
C ASP A 55 -1.77 -7.43 7.94
N VAL A 56 -1.88 -7.81 6.68
CA VAL A 56 -1.50 -7.00 5.52
C VAL A 56 -2.66 -7.06 4.54
N SER A 57 -3.14 -5.90 4.13
CA SER A 57 -4.26 -5.78 3.19
C SER A 57 -3.93 -4.76 2.11
N ALA A 58 -4.80 -4.66 1.11
CA ALA A 58 -4.67 -3.64 0.08
C ALA A 58 -6.05 -3.26 -0.45
N ARG A 59 -6.15 -2.04 -1.01
CA ARG A 59 -7.24 -1.66 -1.89
C ARG A 59 -6.80 -1.82 -3.34
N VAL A 60 -7.55 -2.61 -4.09
CA VAL A 60 -7.34 -2.83 -5.52
C VAL A 60 -8.27 -1.91 -6.30
N PHE A 61 -7.74 -1.20 -7.28
CA PHE A 61 -8.49 -0.29 -8.17
C PHE A 61 -8.44 -0.82 -9.60
N LEU A 62 -9.61 -0.95 -10.22
CA LEU A 62 -9.78 -1.43 -11.58
C LEU A 62 -10.44 -0.33 -12.43
N PRO A 63 -9.69 0.34 -13.32
CA PRO A 63 -10.27 1.31 -14.24
C PRO A 63 -11.17 0.61 -15.28
N GLN A 64 -12.05 1.38 -15.91
CA GLN A 64 -12.79 0.90 -17.06
C GLN A 64 -11.87 0.74 -18.27
N THR A 65 -11.93 -0.43 -18.91
CA THR A 65 -11.21 -0.73 -20.14
C THR A 65 -12.18 -0.80 -21.30
N PRO A 66 -11.96 -0.07 -22.42
CA PRO A 66 -12.82 -0.15 -23.59
C PRO A 66 -12.89 -1.56 -24.20
N ASP A 67 -11.79 -2.31 -24.12
CA ASP A 67 -11.69 -3.69 -24.58
C ASP A 67 -11.33 -4.61 -23.40
N PRO A 68 -12.21 -5.55 -23.01
CA PRO A 68 -11.96 -6.52 -21.94
C PRO A 68 -10.74 -7.43 -22.17
N LYS A 69 -10.23 -7.53 -23.40
CA LYS A 69 -9.02 -8.29 -23.73
C LYS A 69 -7.73 -7.50 -23.48
N THR A 70 -7.82 -6.17 -23.36
CA THR A 70 -6.67 -5.32 -23.13
C THR A 70 -6.17 -5.50 -21.70
N LYS A 71 -4.93 -5.98 -21.56
CA LYS A 71 -4.26 -6.12 -20.27
C LYS A 71 -3.71 -4.77 -19.78
N LEU A 72 -3.87 -4.50 -18.50
CA LEU A 72 -3.55 -3.21 -17.88
C LEU A 72 -2.17 -3.23 -17.22
N PRO A 73 -1.38 -2.14 -17.28
CA PRO A 73 -0.27 -1.94 -16.37
C PRO A 73 -0.70 -2.11 -14.91
N VAL A 74 0.24 -2.57 -14.07
CA VAL A 74 0.03 -2.69 -12.61
C VAL A 74 0.76 -1.54 -11.92
N LEU A 75 0.02 -0.75 -11.15
CA LEU A 75 0.57 0.27 -10.26
C LEU A 75 0.55 -0.24 -8.81
N PHE A 76 1.69 -0.67 -8.30
CA PHE A 76 1.84 -1.01 -6.89
C PHE A 76 2.10 0.28 -6.10
N TYR A 77 1.08 0.74 -5.37
CA TYR A 77 1.10 2.01 -4.67
C TYR A 77 1.35 1.82 -3.16
N VAL A 78 2.25 2.64 -2.60
CA VAL A 78 2.53 2.71 -1.17
C VAL A 78 2.30 4.13 -0.69
N HIS A 79 1.38 4.32 0.25
CA HIS A 79 1.04 5.65 0.75
C HIS A 79 2.16 6.26 1.62
N GLY A 80 2.18 7.59 1.71
CA GLY A 80 3.03 8.34 2.62
C GLY A 80 2.52 8.34 4.08
N GLY A 81 2.82 9.41 4.81
CA GLY A 81 2.43 9.52 6.22
C GLY A 81 3.55 9.19 7.21
N GLY A 82 4.80 9.43 6.83
CA GLY A 82 5.95 9.37 7.75
C GLY A 82 6.14 8.02 8.45
N PHE A 83 5.74 6.93 7.77
CA PHE A 83 5.70 5.56 8.31
C PHE A 83 4.72 5.34 9.48
N SER A 84 3.95 6.36 9.84
CA SER A 84 3.25 6.41 11.12
C SER A 84 1.78 6.81 11.04
N PHE A 85 1.32 7.38 9.94
CA PHE A 85 -0.07 7.79 9.75
C PHE A 85 -0.51 7.60 8.29
N GLU A 86 -1.77 7.97 7.99
CA GLU A 86 -2.50 7.65 6.76
C GLU A 86 -2.86 6.16 6.61
N SER A 87 -3.66 5.86 5.60
CA SER A 87 -4.15 4.51 5.29
C SER A 87 -4.47 4.40 3.80
N ALA A 88 -4.26 3.22 3.21
CA ALA A 88 -4.73 2.88 1.87
C ALA A 88 -6.26 3.00 1.72
N PHE A 89 -6.99 3.00 2.85
CA PHE A 89 -8.45 3.11 2.91
C PHE A 89 -8.92 4.52 3.26
N SER A 90 -8.02 5.51 3.38
CA SER A 90 -8.41 6.89 3.67
C SER A 90 -9.00 7.58 2.44
N PRO A 91 -9.93 8.54 2.60
CA PRO A 91 -10.47 9.32 1.48
C PRO A 91 -9.40 10.03 0.65
N LEU A 92 -8.31 10.46 1.29
CA LEU A 92 -7.22 11.17 0.63
C LEU A 92 -6.47 10.22 -0.31
N ILE A 93 -6.05 9.06 0.20
CA ILE A 93 -5.31 8.07 -0.58
C ILE A 93 -6.22 7.40 -1.63
N ASP A 94 -7.48 7.08 -1.30
CA ASP A 94 -8.44 6.53 -2.27
C ASP A 94 -8.60 7.46 -3.48
N ARG A 95 -8.88 8.75 -3.25
CA ARG A 95 -9.02 9.74 -4.32
C ARG A 95 -7.76 9.86 -5.16
N HIS A 96 -6.60 9.89 -4.51
CA HIS A 96 -5.32 10.02 -5.19
C HIS A 96 -5.05 8.82 -6.10
N VAL A 97 -5.11 7.59 -5.56
CA VAL A 97 -4.84 6.37 -6.31
C VAL A 97 -5.88 6.15 -7.41
N ARG A 98 -7.14 6.51 -7.17
CA ARG A 98 -8.19 6.45 -8.19
C ARG A 98 -7.90 7.37 -9.37
N THR A 99 -7.43 8.59 -9.10
CA THR A 99 -7.01 9.54 -10.14
C THR A 99 -5.83 9.01 -10.94
N LEU A 100 -4.84 8.39 -10.27
CA LEU A 100 -3.72 7.74 -10.94
C LEU A 100 -4.17 6.55 -11.81
N ALA A 101 -5.01 5.67 -11.28
CA ALA A 101 -5.53 4.50 -11.98
C ALA A 101 -6.32 4.89 -13.25
N ALA A 102 -7.18 5.91 -13.14
CA ALA A 102 -7.93 6.44 -14.28
C ALA A 102 -7.02 7.11 -15.31
N GLY A 103 -6.13 8.01 -14.87
CA GLY A 103 -5.25 8.78 -15.76
C GLY A 103 -4.20 7.92 -16.48
N ALA A 104 -3.69 6.88 -15.82
CA ALA A 104 -2.71 5.97 -16.40
C ALA A 104 -3.35 4.76 -17.12
N ASN A 105 -4.68 4.60 -17.03
CA ASN A 105 -5.38 3.38 -17.41
C ASN A 105 -4.68 2.12 -16.86
N ALA A 106 -4.41 2.15 -15.55
CA ALA A 106 -3.64 1.14 -14.85
C ALA A 106 -4.45 0.54 -13.71
N MET A 107 -4.33 -0.77 -13.53
CA MET A 107 -4.84 -1.44 -12.34
C MET A 107 -3.93 -1.11 -11.17
N ALA A 108 -4.45 -0.53 -10.09
CA ALA A 108 -3.64 -0.15 -8.93
C ALA A 108 -3.87 -1.10 -7.75
N VAL A 109 -2.83 -1.33 -6.96
CA VAL A 109 -2.87 -2.05 -5.68
C VAL A 109 -2.25 -1.14 -4.63
N SER A 110 -3.07 -0.50 -3.80
CA SER A 110 -2.64 0.39 -2.72
C SER A 110 -2.53 -0.39 -1.42
N VAL A 111 -1.31 -0.54 -0.89
CA VAL A 111 -1.02 -1.41 0.25
C VAL A 111 -1.30 -0.72 1.58
N GLU A 112 -2.05 -1.39 2.45
CA GLU A 112 -2.19 -1.05 3.87
C GLU A 112 -1.09 -1.77 4.65
N TYR A 113 -0.02 -1.06 4.97
CA TYR A 113 1.13 -1.60 5.71
C TYR A 113 1.09 -1.19 7.18
N ARG A 114 1.76 -1.95 8.05
CA ARG A 114 1.80 -1.65 9.48
C ARG A 114 2.60 -0.37 9.78
N LEU A 115 2.05 0.45 10.67
CA LEU A 115 2.58 1.77 11.01
C LEU A 115 3.43 1.76 12.29
N ALA A 116 4.47 2.58 12.30
CA ALA A 116 5.19 2.95 13.51
C ALA A 116 4.35 3.95 14.35
N PRO A 117 4.49 3.96 15.68
CA PRO A 117 5.44 3.18 16.47
C PRO A 117 4.93 1.80 16.91
N GLU A 118 3.67 1.43 16.68
CA GLU A 118 3.14 0.11 17.06
C GLU A 118 3.90 -1.04 16.37
N HIS A 119 4.31 -0.80 15.13
CA HIS A 119 5.15 -1.69 14.34
C HIS A 119 6.34 -0.89 13.80
N PRO A 120 7.45 -0.83 14.56
CA PRO A 120 8.64 -0.11 14.13
C PRO A 120 9.20 -0.66 12.82
N ILE A 121 10.01 0.17 12.14
CA ILE A 121 10.85 -0.26 11.04
C ILE A 121 11.68 -1.48 11.49
N PRO A 122 11.71 -2.61 10.73
CA PRO A 122 11.42 -2.72 9.29
C PRO A 122 10.01 -3.22 8.92
N ALA A 123 9.02 -3.24 9.81
CA ALA A 123 7.71 -3.86 9.56
C ALA A 123 7.04 -3.40 8.25
N CYS A 124 7.04 -2.09 7.96
CA CYS A 124 6.47 -1.55 6.73
C CYS A 124 7.18 -2.06 5.45
N TYR A 125 8.50 -2.24 5.48
CA TYR A 125 9.27 -2.79 4.37
C TYR A 125 8.96 -4.27 4.14
N ASP A 126 8.83 -5.03 5.23
CA ASP A 126 8.51 -6.46 5.15
C ASP A 126 7.08 -6.68 4.65
N ASP A 127 6.12 -5.87 5.11
CA ASP A 127 4.73 -5.92 4.65
C ASP A 127 4.61 -5.59 3.16
N CYS A 128 5.24 -4.49 2.73
CA CYS A 128 5.20 -4.09 1.32
C CYS A 128 5.96 -5.07 0.43
N TRP A 129 7.04 -5.70 0.92
CA TRP A 129 7.72 -6.78 0.20
C TRP A 129 6.82 -8.01 0.06
N ALA A 130 6.16 -8.41 1.14
CA ALA A 130 5.23 -9.53 1.13
C ALA A 130 4.05 -9.27 0.19
N ALA A 131 3.49 -8.05 0.22
CA ALA A 131 2.41 -7.61 -0.67
C ALA A 131 2.85 -7.60 -2.14
N LEU A 132 4.05 -7.12 -2.46
CA LEU A 132 4.58 -7.12 -3.83
C LEU A 132 4.73 -8.55 -4.37
N ARG A 133 5.27 -9.48 -3.56
CA ARG A 133 5.36 -10.90 -3.94
C ARG A 133 3.98 -11.52 -4.12
N TRP A 134 3.03 -11.19 -3.24
CA TRP A 134 1.66 -11.66 -3.37
C TRP A 134 1.03 -11.18 -4.68
N VAL A 135 1.20 -9.91 -5.05
CA VAL A 135 0.73 -9.37 -6.33
C VAL A 135 1.33 -10.17 -7.50
N VAL A 136 2.64 -10.38 -7.51
CA VAL A 136 3.33 -11.11 -8.60
C VAL A 136 3.00 -12.60 -8.64
N SER A 137 2.57 -13.21 -7.53
CA SER A 137 2.10 -14.60 -7.54
C SER A 137 0.90 -14.84 -8.47
N HIS A 138 0.17 -13.79 -8.85
CA HIS A 138 -0.95 -13.83 -9.79
C HIS A 138 -0.50 -13.82 -11.27
N ALA A 139 0.80 -13.66 -11.55
CA ALA A 139 1.30 -13.52 -12.93
C ALA A 139 0.96 -14.68 -13.86
N ASN A 140 0.80 -15.88 -13.30
CA ASN A 140 0.40 -17.07 -14.05
C ASN A 140 -1.12 -17.27 -14.11
N GLY A 141 -1.93 -16.35 -13.57
CA GLY A 141 -3.40 -16.42 -13.59
C GLY A 141 -4.04 -17.36 -12.56
N HIS A 142 -3.26 -17.84 -11.57
CA HIS A 142 -3.71 -18.84 -10.59
C HIS A 142 -3.65 -18.34 -9.13
N GLY A 143 -3.50 -17.03 -8.93
CA GLY A 143 -3.46 -16.46 -7.58
C GLY A 143 -4.86 -16.36 -6.96
N PRO A 144 -4.95 -16.07 -5.65
CA PRO A 144 -6.22 -16.02 -4.92
C PRO A 144 -7.15 -14.86 -5.32
N GLU A 145 -6.64 -13.80 -5.97
CA GLU A 145 -7.41 -12.61 -6.33
C GLU A 145 -7.76 -12.56 -7.84
N PRO A 146 -9.03 -12.82 -8.23
CA PRO A 146 -9.43 -12.91 -9.64
C PRO A 146 -9.13 -11.67 -10.50
N TRP A 147 -9.21 -10.46 -9.93
CA TRP A 147 -8.89 -9.25 -10.69
C TRP A 147 -7.42 -9.24 -11.11
N LEU A 148 -6.53 -9.68 -10.23
CA LEU A 148 -5.09 -9.79 -10.52
C LEU A 148 -4.75 -10.97 -11.44
N ASN A 149 -5.63 -11.96 -11.57
CA ASN A 149 -5.45 -13.04 -12.56
C ASN A 149 -5.85 -12.61 -13.98
N HIS A 150 -6.89 -11.80 -14.11
CA HIS A 150 -7.56 -11.59 -15.40
C HIS A 150 -7.26 -10.27 -16.09
N HIS A 151 -6.99 -9.19 -15.34
CA HIS A 151 -6.82 -7.85 -15.91
C HIS A 151 -5.38 -7.40 -16.17
N PRO A 152 -4.38 -7.74 -15.35
CA PRO A 152 -3.09 -7.08 -15.46
C PRO A 152 -2.15 -7.68 -16.52
N ASP A 153 -1.25 -6.84 -16.98
CA ASP A 153 -0.02 -7.16 -17.70
C ASP A 153 1.16 -6.99 -16.74
N PHE A 154 1.62 -8.10 -16.18
CA PHE A 154 2.74 -8.07 -15.23
C PHE A 154 4.09 -7.71 -15.88
N GLN A 155 4.21 -7.65 -17.20
CA GLN A 155 5.41 -7.07 -17.83
C GLN A 155 5.48 -5.54 -17.67
N ARG A 156 4.37 -4.92 -17.25
CA ARG A 156 4.22 -3.49 -17.01
C ARG A 156 3.84 -3.21 -15.55
N LEU A 157 4.65 -3.71 -14.60
CA LEU A 157 4.50 -3.43 -13.17
C LEU A 157 5.38 -2.24 -12.76
N PHE A 158 4.76 -1.26 -12.11
CA PHE A 158 5.38 -0.02 -11.63
C PHE A 158 5.23 0.09 -10.12
N LEU A 159 6.30 0.53 -9.44
CA LEU A 159 6.26 0.93 -8.03
C LEU A 159 6.05 2.43 -7.95
N ALA A 160 5.09 2.88 -7.14
CA ALA A 160 4.84 4.28 -6.89
C ALA A 160 4.50 4.53 -5.42
N GLY A 161 4.93 5.66 -4.89
CA GLY A 161 4.58 6.06 -3.54
C GLY A 161 5.03 7.48 -3.25
N ASP A 162 4.35 8.12 -2.31
CA ASP A 162 4.63 9.49 -1.90
C ASP A 162 5.37 9.51 -0.55
N SER A 163 6.30 10.45 -0.37
CA SER A 163 6.99 10.66 0.92
C SER A 163 7.61 9.36 1.48
N ALA A 164 7.18 8.90 2.67
CA ALA A 164 7.59 7.63 3.26
C ALA A 164 7.31 6.42 2.34
N GLY A 165 6.19 6.43 1.60
CA GLY A 165 5.87 5.41 0.62
C GLY A 165 6.85 5.39 -0.55
N GLY A 166 7.33 6.56 -0.98
CA GLY A 166 8.41 6.66 -1.97
C GLY A 166 9.74 6.06 -1.48
N ASN A 167 10.06 6.23 -0.19
CA ASN A 167 11.20 5.58 0.45
C ASN A 167 11.05 4.04 0.48
N ILE A 168 9.86 3.54 0.82
CA ILE A 168 9.55 2.11 0.77
C ILE A 168 9.70 1.58 -0.66
N CYS A 169 9.13 2.25 -1.66
CA CYS A 169 9.25 1.86 -3.06
C CYS A 169 10.72 1.81 -3.54
N HIS A 170 11.55 2.78 -3.13
CA HIS A 170 12.97 2.75 -3.42
C HIS A 170 13.65 1.50 -2.84
N THR A 171 13.36 1.18 -1.57
CA THR A 171 13.89 -0.01 -0.90
C THR A 171 13.43 -1.31 -1.58
N LEU A 172 12.16 -1.38 -1.97
CA LEU A 172 11.63 -2.51 -2.73
C LEU A 172 12.35 -2.68 -4.07
N ALA A 173 12.54 -1.61 -4.84
CA ALA A 173 13.23 -1.65 -6.12
C ALA A 173 14.67 -2.21 -5.99
N VAL A 174 15.42 -1.76 -4.98
CA VAL A 174 16.76 -2.29 -4.66
C VAL A 174 16.68 -3.78 -4.29
N ARG A 175 15.68 -4.17 -3.49
CA ARG A 175 15.46 -5.57 -3.11
C ARG A 175 15.11 -6.45 -4.31
N VAL A 176 14.31 -5.96 -5.27
CA VAL A 176 14.06 -6.65 -6.55
C VAL A 176 15.36 -6.87 -7.30
N GLY A 177 16.20 -5.83 -7.43
CA GLY A 177 17.45 -5.92 -8.18
C GLY A 177 18.50 -6.87 -7.58
N THR A 178 18.45 -7.07 -6.26
CA THR A 178 19.44 -7.87 -5.52
C THR A 178 18.97 -9.30 -5.23
N ALA A 179 17.73 -9.49 -4.81
CA ALA A 179 17.16 -10.79 -4.47
C ALA A 179 16.35 -11.44 -5.60
N GLY A 180 16.00 -10.67 -6.63
CA GLY A 180 15.04 -11.06 -7.65
C GLY A 180 13.60 -10.98 -7.15
N LEU A 181 12.65 -11.13 -8.08
CA LEU A 181 11.27 -11.46 -7.77
C LEU A 181 10.93 -12.80 -8.42
N ASP A 182 10.35 -13.71 -7.64
CA ASP A 182 9.94 -15.01 -8.15
C ASP A 182 9.06 -14.82 -9.41
N ASN A 183 9.42 -15.51 -10.49
CA ASN A 183 8.67 -15.56 -11.74
C ASN A 183 8.53 -14.25 -12.56
N LEU A 184 9.26 -13.17 -12.24
CA LEU A 184 9.19 -11.92 -13.02
C LEU A 184 10.57 -11.32 -13.30
N LYS A 185 10.90 -11.14 -14.60
CA LYS A 185 11.98 -10.24 -15.01
C LYS A 185 11.45 -8.81 -14.94
N LEU A 186 11.66 -8.13 -13.81
CA LEU A 186 11.38 -6.69 -13.72
C LEU A 186 12.41 -5.94 -14.57
N SER A 187 11.97 -5.25 -15.62
CA SER A 187 12.79 -4.21 -16.23
C SER A 187 12.55 -2.91 -15.45
N VAL A 188 13.52 -2.50 -14.64
CA VAL A 188 13.53 -1.15 -14.07
C VAL A 188 13.92 -0.21 -15.22
N ARG A 189 12.98 0.60 -15.71
CA ARG A 189 13.22 1.64 -16.72
C ARG A 189 13.02 3.00 -16.10
#